data_AF-A0A4R1LDH2-F1
#
_entry.id   AF-A0A4R1LDH2-F1
#
_cell.length_a   1.000
_cell.length_b   1.000
_cell.length_c   1.000
_cell.angle_alpha   90.00
_cell.angle_beta   90.00
_cell.angle_gamma   90.00
#
_symmetry.space_group_name_H-M   'P 1'
#
loop_
_entity.id
_entity.type
_entity.pdbx_description
1 polymer ?
#
loop_
_entity_poly.entity_id
_entity_poly.type
_entity_poly.pdbx_seq_one_letter_code
_entity_poly.pdbx_strand_id
1 'polypeptide(L)'
;MQFVATHQRAFSGNNISVQVNAGSNESIQSVEVDLDGSTLDSQDCEPGTESYTRDFSDVGSASPGEDHTVVVKATDQNGTPHSATMRWTDTN
;
A
#
# COMPACT_ATOMS: atom_id res chain seq x y z
N MET A 1 7.73 1.81 12.20
CA MET A 1 6.93 2.24 11.02
C MET A 1 5.42 2.26 11.27
N GLN A 2 4.73 3.23 10.67
CA GLN A 2 3.28 3.37 10.65
C GLN A 2 2.76 3.32 9.22
N PHE A 3 1.63 2.65 9.01
CA PHE A 3 0.99 2.48 7.71
C PHE A 3 -0.40 3.10 7.73
N VAL A 4 -0.74 3.81 6.66
CA VAL A 4 -2.10 4.29 6.39
C VAL A 4 -2.43 3.87 4.96
N ALA A 5 -3.51 3.13 4.80
CA ALA A 5 -4.07 2.81 3.50
C ALA A 5 -5.53 3.23 3.48
N THR A 6 -5.98 3.82 2.38
CA THR A 6 -7.39 4.14 2.15
C THR A 6 -7.78 3.63 0.76
N HIS A 7 -9.05 3.30 0.61
CA HIS A 7 -9.62 2.95 -0.68
C HIS A 7 -10.88 3.79 -0.91
N GLN A 8 -11.20 3.98 -2.18
CA GLN A 8 -12.47 4.53 -2.63
C GLN A 8 -12.84 3.86 -3.95
N ARG A 9 -14.12 3.59 -4.15
CA ARG A 9 -14.61 3.01 -5.40
C ARG A 9 -14.38 4.00 -6.55
N ALA A 10 -13.83 3.51 -7.66
CA ALA A 10 -13.66 4.25 -8.90
C ALA A 10 -14.71 3.81 -9.94
N PHE A 11 -14.71 4.46 -11.12
CA PHE A 11 -15.62 4.09 -12.20
C PHE A 11 -15.27 2.71 -12.80
N SER A 12 -13.97 2.38 -12.85
CA SER A 12 -13.46 1.14 -13.46
C SER A 12 -12.56 0.31 -12.55
N GLY A 13 -12.74 0.38 -11.23
CA GLY A 13 -11.91 -0.33 -10.25
C GLY A 13 -11.95 0.35 -8.89
N ASN A 14 -10.80 0.39 -8.22
CA ASN A 14 -10.60 1.09 -6.96
C ASN A 14 -9.49 2.14 -7.09
N ASN A 15 -9.67 3.28 -6.42
CA ASN A 15 -8.55 4.18 -6.15
C ASN A 15 -8.04 3.88 -4.74
N ILE A 16 -6.73 3.65 -4.63
CA ILE A 16 -6.07 3.26 -3.39
C ILE A 16 -4.97 4.28 -3.11
N SER A 17 -4.95 4.80 -1.88
CA SER A 17 -3.87 5.67 -1.40
C SER A 17 -3.13 4.97 -0.29
N VAL A 18 -1.81 4.87 -0.42
CA VAL A 18 -0.91 4.24 0.56
C VAL A 18 0.07 5.28 1.07
N GLN A 19 0.23 5.34 2.38
CA GLN A 19 1.27 6.10 3.05
C GLN A 19 2.00 5.21 4.07
N VAL A 20 3.33 5.25 4.02
CA VAL A 20 4.23 4.61 4.98
C VAL A 20 5.05 5.71 5.63
N ASN A 21 5.07 5.77 6.96
CA ASN A 21 5.92 6.69 7.71
C ASN A 21 6.91 5.88 8.55
N ALA A 22 8.19 6.22 8.45
CA ALA A 22 9.24 5.71 9.31
C ALA A 22 8.98 6.10 10.77
N GLY A 23 9.38 5.25 11.72
CA GLY A 23 9.44 5.63 13.13
C GLY A 23 10.65 6.51 13.42
N SER A 24 10.79 6.97 14.68
CA SER A 24 11.94 7.78 15.10
C SER A 24 13.26 7.03 14.88
N ASN A 25 14.20 7.67 14.20
CA ASN A 25 15.50 7.10 13.79
C ASN A 25 15.41 5.86 12.87
N GLU A 26 14.27 5.62 12.22
CA GLU A 26 14.12 4.65 11.13
C GLU A 26 14.14 5.38 9.78
N SER A 27 14.47 4.69 8.70
CA SER A 27 14.18 5.15 7.34
C SER A 27 13.73 3.98 6.49
N ILE A 28 12.99 4.28 5.43
CA ILE A 28 12.40 3.32 4.50
C ILE A 28 13.43 3.03 3.41
N GLN A 29 13.75 1.75 3.24
CA GLN A 29 14.64 1.26 2.17
C GLN A 29 13.86 0.88 0.92
N SER A 30 12.72 0.22 1.06
CA SER A 30 11.89 -0.19 -0.07
C SER A 30 10.43 -0.33 0.34
N VAL A 31 9.53 -0.20 -0.64
CA VAL A 31 8.10 -0.41 -0.46
C VAL A 31 7.56 -1.23 -1.62
N GLU A 32 6.74 -2.23 -1.30
CA GLU A 32 5.96 -3.03 -2.23
C GLU A 32 4.47 -2.97 -1.83
N VAL A 33 3.61 -2.77 -2.81
CA VAL A 33 2.16 -2.71 -2.64
C VAL A 33 1.52 -3.77 -3.52
N ASP A 34 0.79 -4.70 -2.90
CA ASP A 34 0.01 -5.73 -3.57
C ASP A 34 -1.49 -5.49 -3.37
N LEU A 35 -2.27 -5.76 -4.41
CA LEU A 35 -3.73 -5.83 -4.40
C LEU A 35 -4.17 -7.22 -4.87
N ASP A 36 -4.92 -7.94 -4.03
CA ASP A 36 -5.47 -9.26 -4.33
C ASP A 36 -4.41 -10.29 -4.78
N GLY A 37 -3.19 -10.14 -4.23
CA GLY A 37 -2.04 -10.98 -4.56
C GLY A 37 -1.28 -10.56 -5.83
N SER A 38 -1.68 -9.47 -6.49
CA SER A 38 -0.97 -8.88 -7.63
C SER A 38 -0.22 -7.61 -7.21
N THR A 39 1.06 -7.50 -7.57
CA THR A 39 1.87 -6.33 -7.26
C THR A 39 1.46 -5.13 -8.10
N LEU A 40 1.06 -4.05 -7.44
CA LEU A 40 0.76 -2.75 -8.05
C LEU A 40 2.01 -1.89 -8.22
N ASP A 41 2.92 -1.92 -7.25
CA ASP A 41 4.17 -1.17 -7.25
C ASP A 41 5.21 -1.87 -6.38
N SER A 42 6.46 -1.77 -6.77
CA SER A 42 7.61 -2.20 -5.96
C SER A 42 8.78 -1.30 -6.32
N GLN A 43 9.29 -0.56 -5.35
CA GLN A 43 10.40 0.36 -5.57
C GLN A 43 11.28 0.53 -4.34
N ASP A 44 12.56 0.71 -4.60
CA ASP A 44 13.53 1.15 -3.61
C ASP A 44 13.37 2.66 -3.36
N CYS A 45 13.60 3.06 -2.12
CA CYS A 45 13.60 4.45 -1.69
C CYS A 45 15.03 4.98 -1.60
N GLU A 46 15.19 6.30 -1.71
CA GLU A 46 16.49 6.93 -1.48
C GLU A 46 16.89 6.81 0.00
N PRO A 47 18.20 6.73 0.33
CA PRO A 47 18.66 6.65 1.72
C PRO A 47 18.12 7.81 2.57
N GLY A 48 17.59 7.49 3.76
CA GLY A 48 17.03 8.49 4.66
C GLY A 48 15.57 8.88 4.36
N THR A 49 14.86 8.13 3.50
CA THR A 49 13.43 8.36 3.26
C THR A 49 12.61 8.15 4.53
N GLU A 50 12.01 9.21 5.06
CA GLU A 50 11.18 9.15 6.28
C GLU A 50 9.70 8.87 5.98
N SER A 51 9.25 9.16 4.76
CA SER A 51 7.87 8.94 4.34
C SER A 51 7.77 8.54 2.88
N TYR A 52 6.90 7.59 2.58
CA TYR A 52 6.51 7.16 1.25
C TYR A 52 5.02 7.35 1.08
N THR A 53 4.60 7.92 -0.05
CA THR A 53 3.19 8.04 -0.42
C THR A 53 3.01 7.63 -1.88
N ARG A 54 1.97 6.83 -2.16
CA ARG A 54 1.62 6.42 -3.51
C ARG A 54 0.12 6.29 -3.67
N ASP A 55 -0.36 6.84 -4.77
CA ASP A 55 -1.75 6.74 -5.19
C ASP A 55 -1.85 5.84 -6.43
N PHE A 56 -2.85 4.97 -6.41
CA PHE A 56 -3.22 4.07 -7.49
C PHE A 56 -4.64 4.40 -7.92
N SER A 57 -4.88 4.48 -9.22
CA SER A 57 -6.20 4.78 -9.78
C SER A 57 -6.68 3.65 -10.66
N ASP A 58 -7.98 3.37 -10.60
CA ASP A 58 -8.65 2.36 -11.44
C ASP A 58 -7.95 0.98 -11.41
N VAL A 59 -7.51 0.54 -10.22
CA VAL A 59 -6.85 -0.76 -10.02
C VAL A 59 -7.81 -1.82 -9.48
N GLY A 60 -7.58 -3.07 -9.86
CA GLY A 60 -8.44 -4.21 -9.49
C GLY A 60 -9.83 -4.14 -10.11
N SER A 61 -10.71 -5.00 -9.62
CA SER A 61 -12.15 -5.03 -9.93
C SER A 61 -12.93 -4.07 -9.02
N ALA A 62 -14.19 -3.78 -9.39
CA ALA A 62 -15.12 -2.97 -8.59
C ALA A 62 -16.51 -3.62 -8.48
N SER A 63 -16.54 -4.96 -8.49
CA SER A 63 -17.76 -5.74 -8.62
C SER A 63 -18.47 -5.85 -7.28
N PRO A 64 -19.80 -5.62 -7.21
CA PRO A 64 -20.49 -5.70 -5.94
C PRO A 64 -20.32 -7.06 -5.24
N GLY A 65 -19.96 -7.03 -3.96
CA GLY A 65 -19.74 -8.20 -3.12
C GLY A 65 -18.37 -8.86 -3.30
N GLU A 66 -17.46 -8.25 -4.07
CA GLU A 66 -16.09 -8.72 -4.20
C GLU A 66 -15.24 -8.29 -3.00
N ASP A 67 -14.46 -9.22 -2.45
CA ASP A 67 -13.55 -8.96 -1.34
C ASP A 67 -12.18 -8.60 -1.87
N HIS A 68 -11.63 -7.49 -1.36
CA HIS A 68 -10.32 -7.00 -1.73
C HIS A 68 -9.36 -7.00 -0.53
N THR A 69 -8.09 -7.28 -0.81
CA THR A 69 -7.01 -7.25 0.16
C THR A 69 -5.82 -6.48 -0.41
N VAL A 70 -5.49 -5.35 0.23
CA VAL A 70 -4.24 -4.62 -0.02
C VAL A 70 -3.22 -4.99 1.03
N VAL A 71 -2.01 -5.35 0.58
CA VAL A 71 -0.86 -5.59 1.44
C VAL A 71 0.21 -4.57 1.11
N VAL A 72 0.62 -3.78 2.09
CA VAL A 72 1.75 -2.87 1.99
C VAL A 72 2.90 -3.49 2.75
N LYS A 73 4.02 -3.70 2.08
CA LYS A 73 5.27 -4.20 2.66
C LYS A 73 6.31 -3.10 2.55
N ALA A 74 6.99 -2.80 3.64
CA ALA A 74 8.12 -1.88 3.65
C ALA A 74 9.31 -2.55 4.32
N THR A 75 10.51 -2.31 3.81
CA THR A 75 11.74 -2.73 4.47
C THR A 75 12.43 -1.50 5.03
N ASP A 76 12.90 -1.57 6.28
CA ASP A 76 13.70 -0.49 6.86
C ASP A 76 15.15 -0.52 6.36
N GLN A 77 15.92 0.52 6.65
CA GLN A 77 17.36 0.61 6.33
C GLN A 77 18.23 -0.50 6.96
N ASN A 78 17.74 -1.22 7.96
CA ASN A 78 18.41 -2.35 8.59
C ASN A 78 18.05 -3.69 7.93
N GLY A 79 17.18 -3.69 6.91
CA GLY A 79 16.66 -4.90 6.27
C GLY A 79 15.51 -5.55 7.02
N THR A 80 14.91 -4.89 8.01
CA THR A 80 13.78 -5.38 8.79
C THR A 80 12.49 -5.17 8.00
N PRO A 81 11.73 -6.24 7.70
CA PRO A 81 10.45 -6.10 7.01
C PRO A 81 9.33 -5.68 7.96
N HIS A 82 8.47 -4.79 7.48
CA HIS A 82 7.24 -4.35 8.11
C HIS A 82 6.09 -4.48 7.12
N SER A 83 4.89 -4.79 7.58
CA SER A 83 3.73 -4.84 6.69
C SER A 83 2.43 -4.44 7.37
N ALA A 84 1.48 -4.01 6.54
CA ALA A 84 0.11 -3.76 6.93
C ALA A 84 -0.84 -4.35 5.89
N THR A 85 -2.03 -4.73 6.35
CA THR A 85 -3.08 -5.28 5.49
C THR A 85 -4.36 -4.49 5.68
N MET A 86 -4.95 -4.04 4.59
CA MET A 86 -6.29 -3.46 4.53
C MET A 86 -7.20 -4.39 3.76
N ARG A 87 -8.42 -4.58 4.24
CA ARG A 87 -9.45 -5.36 3.56
C ARG A 87 -10.74 -4.57 3.46
N TRP A 88 -11.44 -4.73 2.36
CA TRP A 88 -12.80 -4.23 2.18
C TRP A 88 -13.59 -5.17 1.29
N THR A 89 -14.91 -4.97 1.28
CA THR A 89 -15.82 -5.62 0.35
C THR A 89 -16.52 -4.52 -0.42
N ASP A 90 -16.58 -4.66 -1.74
CA ASP A 90 -17.26 -3.69 -2.59
C ASP A 90 -18.76 -3.68 -2.29
N THR A 91 -19.28 -2.51 -1.94
CA THR A 91 -20.72 -2.29 -1.76
C THR A 91 -21.38 -1.99 -3.10
N ASN A 92 -22.64 -2.42 -3.27
CA ASN A 92 -23.49 -2.07 -4.42
C ASN A 92 -23.57 -0.56 -4.66
#